data_AF-A0A2H9MLP9-F1
#
_entry.id   AF-A0A2H9MLP9-F1
#
_cell.length_a   1.000
_cell.length_b   1.000
_cell.length_c   1.000
_cell.angle_alpha   90.00
_cell.angle_beta   90.00
_cell.angle_gamma   90.00
#
_symmetry.space_group_name_H-M   'P 1'
#
loop_
_entity.id
_entity.type
_entity.pdbx_description
1 polymer ?
#
loop_
_entity_poly.entity_id
_entity_poly.type
_entity_poly.pdbx_seq_one_letter_code
_entity_poly.pdbx_strand_id
1 'polypeptide(L)'
;MKKDNSEANFKTLFTLILLIVLLVVGTGACTSQLGSKALPDSWSEDVNLTNNTGSSKYPSAAIGEGVIHLVWQDNRNGEYEIYYKGSMDNGGTWAQQRLTYSGNSVYPSVAVNGSNVHVVWQDDRDGCNCIYYMRSTDYGEKWGDGKKLYSSYQSSEHPRIAVNGSNLYVVWQEYIYYDFYNVYFVFSCNYFLFYIVIYFHTFTTQKI
;
A
#
# COMPACT_ATOMS: atom_id res chain seq x y z
N MET A 1 4.31 -99.86 11.97
CA MET A 1 5.40 -98.85 11.92
C MET A 1 5.31 -98.13 10.59
N LYS A 2 5.24 -96.79 10.65
CA LYS A 2 5.33 -95.78 9.57
C LYS A 2 4.37 -95.85 8.36
N LYS A 3 3.55 -94.78 8.31
CA LYS A 3 2.84 -94.13 7.19
C LYS A 3 3.48 -94.34 5.81
N ASP A 4 2.62 -94.59 4.83
CA ASP A 4 2.59 -93.80 3.61
C ASP A 4 1.14 -93.74 3.09
N ASN A 5 0.44 -92.66 3.44
CA ASN A 5 -0.89 -92.37 2.91
C ASN A 5 -0.71 -91.49 1.68
N SER A 6 -1.03 -92.11 0.56
CA SER A 6 -1.36 -91.53 -0.72
C SER A 6 -2.27 -90.30 -0.62
N GLU A 7 -2.22 -89.47 -1.66
CA GLU A 7 -3.21 -88.42 -1.97
C GLU A 7 -3.06 -87.09 -1.24
N ALA A 8 -1.86 -86.50 -1.33
CA ALA A 8 -1.72 -85.05 -1.28
C ALA A 8 -1.74 -84.48 -2.70
N ASN A 9 -2.94 -84.30 -3.28
CA ASN A 9 -3.15 -83.33 -4.34
C ASN A 9 -4.64 -82.97 -4.45
N PHE A 10 -4.86 -81.71 -4.79
CA PHE A 10 -6.11 -81.13 -5.26
C PHE A 10 -7.06 -80.52 -4.22
N LYS A 11 -6.79 -79.23 -3.96
CA LYS A 11 -7.69 -78.07 -4.21
C LYS A 11 -9.16 -78.21 -3.81
N THR A 12 -9.72 -77.09 -3.32
CA THR A 12 -11.17 -76.79 -3.11
C THR A 12 -11.64 -77.29 -1.72
N LEU A 13 -12.19 -76.56 -0.74
CA LEU A 13 -12.82 -75.22 -0.63
C LEU A 13 -13.24 -75.02 0.86
N PHE A 14 -13.49 -73.77 1.27
CA PHE A 14 -14.15 -73.33 2.53
C PHE A 14 -13.36 -73.55 3.84
N THR A 15 -12.96 -72.52 4.60
CA THR A 15 -13.86 -71.73 5.47
C THR A 15 -13.15 -70.46 6.01
N LEU A 16 -13.72 -69.28 5.70
CA LEU A 16 -13.88 -68.10 6.56
C LEU A 16 -12.66 -67.45 7.27
N ILE A 17 -12.02 -66.44 6.64
CA ILE A 17 -11.67 -65.18 7.34
C ILE A 17 -12.03 -64.02 6.42
N LEU A 18 -13.06 -63.30 6.84
CA LEU A 18 -13.55 -62.04 6.32
C LEU A 18 -12.75 -60.91 7.01
N LEU A 19 -12.03 -60.06 6.28
CA LEU A 19 -11.82 -58.66 6.67
C LEU A 19 -11.47 -57.79 5.45
N ILE A 20 -12.54 -57.32 4.81
CA ILE A 20 -12.77 -55.99 4.23
C ILE A 20 -11.49 -55.14 3.95
N VAL A 21 -11.07 -55.08 2.68
CA VAL A 21 -10.30 -53.93 2.18
C VAL A 21 -11.31 -52.93 1.63
N LEU A 22 -11.58 -51.89 2.42
CA LEU A 22 -12.47 -50.79 2.06
C LEU A 22 -11.81 -49.97 0.94
N LEU A 23 -12.55 -49.83 -0.16
CA LEU A 23 -12.33 -48.86 -1.21
C LEU A 23 -12.43 -47.47 -0.57
N VAL A 24 -11.30 -46.85 -0.22
CA VAL A 24 -11.28 -45.42 0.10
C VAL A 24 -11.26 -44.69 -1.24
N VAL A 25 -12.44 -44.52 -1.84
CA VAL A 25 -12.70 -43.32 -2.65
C VAL A 25 -12.75 -42.18 -1.66
N GLY A 26 -11.56 -41.74 -1.23
CA GLY A 26 -11.42 -40.51 -0.50
C GLY A 26 -11.67 -39.41 -1.50
N THR A 27 -12.87 -38.84 -1.50
CA THR A 27 -13.03 -37.43 -1.81
C THR A 27 -12.15 -36.69 -0.82
N GLY A 28 -10.87 -36.54 -1.16
CA GLY A 28 -10.00 -35.58 -0.54
C GLY A 28 -10.54 -34.22 -0.90
N ALA A 29 -11.58 -33.78 -0.19
CA ALA A 29 -11.78 -32.37 0.02
C ALA A 29 -10.46 -31.88 0.62
N CYS A 30 -9.62 -31.30 -0.24
CA CYS A 30 -8.59 -30.38 0.19
C CYS A 30 -9.34 -29.16 0.70
N THR A 31 -9.93 -29.27 1.90
CA THR A 31 -10.22 -28.09 2.68
C THR A 31 -8.87 -27.63 3.18
N SER A 32 -8.17 -26.86 2.34
CA SER A 32 -7.30 -25.83 2.87
C SER A 32 -8.23 -24.90 3.63
N GLN A 33 -8.48 -25.21 4.90
CA GLN A 33 -8.98 -24.21 5.83
C GLN A 33 -7.77 -23.32 6.11
N LEU A 34 -7.38 -22.53 5.10
CA LEU A 34 -6.94 -21.17 5.35
C LEU A 34 -8.06 -20.60 6.19
N GLY A 35 -7.84 -20.52 7.49
CA GLY A 35 -8.69 -19.74 8.36
C GLY A 35 -8.69 -18.35 7.76
N SER A 36 -9.72 -18.06 6.96
CA SER A 36 -10.06 -16.71 6.58
C SER A 36 -10.30 -16.05 7.92
N LYS A 37 -9.28 -15.34 8.42
CA LYS A 37 -9.46 -14.45 9.56
C LYS A 37 -10.56 -13.52 9.09
N ALA A 38 -11.78 -13.77 9.60
CA ALA A 38 -12.93 -12.99 9.23
C ALA A 38 -12.55 -11.53 9.47
N LEU A 39 -13.01 -10.64 8.58
CA LEU A 39 -12.94 -9.22 8.86
C LEU A 39 -13.54 -9.00 10.26
N PRO A 40 -12.96 -8.13 11.09
CA PRO A 40 -13.46 -7.93 12.43
C PRO A 40 -14.96 -7.59 12.37
N ASP A 41 -15.77 -8.36 13.08
CA ASP A 41 -17.24 -8.19 13.12
C ASP A 41 -17.67 -6.95 13.93
N SER A 42 -16.70 -6.20 14.49
CA SER A 42 -16.94 -4.99 15.25
C SER A 42 -15.82 -3.95 15.07
N TRP A 43 -16.23 -2.68 15.10
CA TRP A 43 -15.36 -1.52 15.12
C TRP A 43 -15.24 -0.99 16.55
N SER A 44 -14.11 -0.34 16.87
CA SER A 44 -14.00 0.44 18.12
C SER A 44 -14.81 1.72 18.02
N GLU A 45 -14.98 2.40 19.16
CA GLU A 45 -15.47 3.77 19.19
C GLU A 45 -14.55 4.72 18.39
N ASP A 46 -15.14 5.81 17.91
CA ASP A 46 -14.42 6.86 17.19
C ASP A 46 -13.49 7.64 18.12
N VAL A 47 -12.25 7.88 17.66
CA VAL A 47 -11.26 8.68 18.38
C VAL A 47 -10.87 9.89 17.56
N ASN A 48 -11.05 11.10 18.13
CA ASN A 48 -10.58 12.34 17.50
C ASN A 48 -9.05 12.47 17.68
N LEU A 49 -8.30 12.26 16.61
CA LEU A 49 -6.84 12.30 16.64
C LEU A 49 -6.25 13.72 16.53
N THR A 50 -6.99 14.74 16.14
CA THR A 50 -6.40 16.06 15.85
C THR A 50 -6.73 17.10 16.91
N ASN A 51 -7.92 17.05 17.52
CA ASN A 51 -8.40 17.87 18.63
C ASN A 51 -7.86 19.32 18.65
N ASN A 52 -8.11 20.07 17.57
CA ASN A 52 -7.64 21.44 17.40
C ASN A 52 -8.71 22.31 16.74
N THR A 53 -8.44 23.61 16.64
CA THR A 53 -9.37 24.61 16.10
C THR A 53 -9.32 24.74 14.57
N GLY A 54 -8.37 24.10 13.92
CA GLY A 54 -8.21 24.07 12.47
C GLY A 54 -9.06 23.00 11.80
N SER A 55 -9.13 23.10 10.48
CA SER A 55 -9.73 22.09 9.62
C SER A 55 -8.68 21.07 9.20
N SER A 56 -8.78 19.86 9.75
CA SER A 56 -8.00 18.70 9.33
C SER A 56 -8.68 18.02 8.13
N LYS A 57 -7.97 17.86 7.01
CA LYS A 57 -8.53 17.30 5.76
C LYS A 57 -7.59 16.30 5.09
N TYR A 58 -8.15 15.52 4.17
CA TYR A 58 -7.44 14.60 3.27
C TYR A 58 -6.41 13.70 3.99
N PRO A 59 -6.83 12.90 4.99
CA PRO A 59 -5.93 12.01 5.67
C PRO A 59 -5.44 10.89 4.72
N SER A 60 -4.20 10.46 4.91
CA SER A 60 -3.61 9.29 4.28
C SER A 60 -2.94 8.44 5.36
N ALA A 61 -3.08 7.12 5.24
CA ALA A 61 -2.58 6.16 6.22
C ALA A 61 -1.77 5.05 5.54
N ALA A 62 -0.71 4.61 6.21
CA ALA A 62 0.06 3.43 5.83
C ALA A 62 0.52 2.68 7.08
N ILE A 63 0.71 1.37 6.95
CA ILE A 63 1.24 0.53 8.03
C ILE A 63 2.44 -0.25 7.47
N GLY A 64 3.54 -0.27 8.21
CA GLY A 64 4.72 -1.07 7.90
C GLY A 64 5.44 -1.48 9.17
N GLU A 65 5.92 -2.73 9.24
CA GLU A 65 6.61 -3.27 10.42
C GLU A 65 5.85 -3.08 11.75
N GLY A 66 4.51 -3.07 11.71
CA GLY A 66 3.66 -2.87 12.89
C GLY A 66 3.51 -1.42 13.36
N VAL A 67 4.08 -0.45 12.64
CA VAL A 67 3.93 0.98 12.93
C VAL A 67 2.85 1.58 12.03
N ILE A 68 1.92 2.33 12.62
CA ILE A 68 0.89 3.08 11.92
C ILE A 68 1.41 4.48 11.63
N HIS A 69 1.29 4.92 10.38
CA HIS A 69 1.70 6.22 9.90
C HIS A 69 0.48 6.95 9.33
N LEU A 70 0.19 8.13 9.85
CA LEU A 70 -0.88 9.00 9.41
C LEU A 70 -0.31 10.34 8.97
N VAL A 71 -0.77 10.84 7.83
CA VAL A 71 -0.52 12.22 7.40
C VAL A 71 -1.84 12.89 7.02
N TRP A 72 -1.95 14.19 7.25
CA TRP A 72 -3.12 14.97 6.86
C TRP A 72 -2.71 16.44 6.67
N GLN A 73 -3.53 17.21 5.95
CA GLN A 73 -3.35 18.65 5.90
C GLN A 73 -4.20 19.32 6.98
N ASP A 74 -3.69 20.38 7.58
CA ASP A 74 -4.35 21.06 8.68
C ASP A 74 -3.97 22.54 8.70
N ASN A 75 -4.95 23.41 8.91
CA ASN A 75 -4.75 24.86 8.93
C ASN A 75 -4.82 25.49 10.33
N ARG A 76 -4.58 24.71 11.40
CA ARG A 76 -4.55 25.21 12.79
C ARG A 76 -3.56 26.37 13.04
N ASN A 77 -2.62 26.61 12.12
CA ASN A 77 -1.64 27.69 12.19
C ASN A 77 -1.73 28.71 11.04
N GLY A 78 -2.89 28.82 10.37
CA GLY A 78 -3.10 29.78 9.28
C GLY A 78 -3.24 29.08 7.93
N GLU A 79 -2.10 28.78 7.29
CA GLU A 79 -2.06 28.03 6.03
C GLU A 79 -2.24 26.53 6.25
N TYR A 80 -2.67 25.79 5.21
CA TYR A 80 -2.67 24.33 5.27
C TYR A 80 -1.24 23.80 5.26
N GLU A 81 -0.96 22.93 6.23
CA GLU A 81 0.35 22.32 6.39
C GLU A 81 0.21 20.83 6.62
N ILE A 82 1.23 20.05 6.26
CA ILE A 82 1.23 18.61 6.47
C ILE A 82 1.60 18.32 7.92
N TYR A 83 0.75 17.55 8.58
CA TYR A 83 1.01 16.98 9.88
C TYR A 83 1.15 15.48 9.76
N TYR A 84 1.91 14.91 10.69
CA TYR A 84 2.19 13.49 10.78
C TYR A 84 1.88 12.97 12.19
N LYS A 85 1.36 11.74 12.26
CA LYS A 85 1.26 10.94 13.46
C LYS A 85 1.78 9.54 13.24
N GLY A 86 2.60 9.05 14.17
CA GLY A 86 3.09 7.68 14.22
C GLY A 86 2.60 6.96 15.47
N SER A 87 2.26 5.68 15.37
CA SER A 87 1.94 4.82 16.51
C SER A 87 2.63 3.46 16.39
N MET A 88 3.33 3.06 17.44
CA MET A 88 4.05 1.78 17.53
C MET A 88 3.28 0.72 18.34
N ASP A 89 2.15 1.09 18.92
CA ASP A 89 1.33 0.27 19.84
C ASP A 89 -0.10 0.09 19.32
N ASN A 90 -0.24 -0.03 18.00
CA ASN A 90 -1.52 -0.23 17.30
C ASN A 90 -2.59 0.83 17.60
N GLY A 91 -2.18 2.09 17.74
CA GLY A 91 -3.07 3.23 17.95
C GLY A 91 -3.33 3.58 19.42
N GLY A 92 -2.65 2.92 20.37
CA GLY A 92 -2.73 3.25 21.79
C GLY A 92 -2.15 4.63 22.12
N THR A 93 -0.98 4.94 21.58
CA THR A 93 -0.27 6.20 21.72
C THR A 93 0.21 6.73 20.37
N TRP A 94 0.33 8.06 20.28
CA TRP A 94 0.63 8.75 19.03
C TRP A 94 1.71 9.82 19.23
N ALA A 95 2.83 9.69 18.53
CA ALA A 95 3.80 10.77 18.37
C ALA A 95 3.35 11.67 17.21
N GLN A 96 3.38 13.01 17.39
CA GLN A 96 2.91 13.96 16.38
C GLN A 96 4.00 14.97 16.00
N GLN A 97 4.07 15.30 14.71
CA GLN A 97 4.97 16.33 14.16
C GLN A 97 4.25 17.16 13.10
N ARG A 98 4.61 18.44 12.97
CA ARG A 98 4.33 19.25 11.78
C ARG A 98 5.49 19.06 10.81
N LEU A 99 5.19 18.82 9.54
CA LEU A 99 6.17 18.45 8.51
C LEU A 99 6.54 19.61 7.59
N THR A 100 5.63 20.56 7.38
CA THR A 100 5.81 21.70 6.49
C THR A 100 5.51 23.02 7.20
N TYR A 101 6.09 24.13 6.73
CA TYR A 101 6.09 25.41 7.44
C TYR A 101 5.97 26.65 6.54
N SER A 102 5.67 26.46 5.26
CA SER A 102 5.69 27.54 4.27
C SER A 102 4.79 27.20 3.08
N GLY A 103 3.96 28.16 2.67
CA GLY A 103 2.95 27.95 1.63
C GLY A 103 1.78 27.08 2.10
N ASN A 104 0.85 26.81 1.20
CA ASN A 104 -0.16 25.79 1.38
C ASN A 104 0.39 24.44 0.92
N SER A 105 0.63 23.56 1.90
CA SER A 105 0.92 22.16 1.68
C SER A 105 -0.38 21.34 1.81
N VAL A 106 -0.79 20.71 0.72
CA VAL A 106 -2.10 20.06 0.59
C VAL A 106 -2.02 18.69 -0.10
N TYR A 107 -3.08 17.90 0.06
CA TYR A 107 -3.25 16.56 -0.51
C TYR A 107 -2.09 15.60 -0.24
N PRO A 108 -1.72 15.37 1.03
CA PRO A 108 -0.61 14.49 1.35
C PRO A 108 -0.95 13.03 1.04
N SER A 109 0.09 12.26 0.71
CA SER A 109 0.02 10.80 0.58
C SER A 109 1.26 10.17 1.21
N VAL A 110 1.06 9.08 1.96
CA VAL A 110 2.14 8.36 2.65
C VAL A 110 2.28 6.91 2.16
N ALA A 111 3.51 6.43 2.04
CA ALA A 111 3.85 5.03 1.80
C ALA A 111 5.05 4.61 2.66
N VAL A 112 5.14 3.32 3.00
CA VAL A 112 6.12 2.80 3.95
C VAL A 112 6.82 1.56 3.37
N ASN A 113 8.14 1.50 3.51
CA ASN A 113 8.92 0.30 3.24
C ASN A 113 10.04 0.11 4.27
N GLY A 114 9.92 -0.95 5.08
CA GLY A 114 10.77 -1.15 6.26
C GLY A 114 10.65 0.04 7.22
N SER A 115 11.79 0.59 7.65
CA SER A 115 11.84 1.80 8.48
C SER A 115 11.64 3.11 7.70
N ASN A 116 11.53 3.05 6.36
CA ASN A 116 11.40 4.26 5.54
C ASN A 116 9.93 4.67 5.44
N VAL A 117 9.66 5.92 5.78
CA VAL A 117 8.35 6.56 5.60
C VAL A 117 8.49 7.63 4.54
N HIS A 118 7.68 7.55 3.49
CA HIS A 118 7.73 8.42 2.34
C HIS A 118 6.46 9.24 2.28
N VAL A 119 6.59 10.56 2.21
CA VAL A 119 5.45 11.48 2.13
C VAL A 119 5.60 12.34 0.90
N VAL A 120 4.53 12.45 0.11
CA VAL A 120 4.41 13.41 -0.99
C VAL A 120 3.24 14.34 -0.75
N TRP A 121 3.34 15.57 -1.22
CA TRP A 121 2.28 16.58 -1.13
C TRP A 121 2.38 17.57 -2.28
N GLN A 122 1.30 18.31 -2.49
CA GLN A 122 1.28 19.48 -3.37
C GLN A 122 1.56 20.72 -2.53
N ASP A 123 2.40 21.62 -3.04
CA ASP A 123 2.86 22.81 -2.32
C ASP A 123 2.90 24.02 -3.23
N ASP A 124 2.47 25.19 -2.75
CA ASP A 124 2.44 26.44 -3.50
C ASP A 124 3.60 27.41 -3.18
N ARG A 125 4.56 27.03 -2.31
CA ARG A 125 5.62 27.92 -1.80
C ARG A 125 6.50 28.59 -2.85
N ASP A 126 6.56 28.01 -4.06
CA ASP A 126 7.36 28.52 -5.18
C ASP A 126 6.53 29.29 -6.22
N GLY A 127 5.28 29.65 -5.91
CA GLY A 127 4.37 30.29 -6.86
C GLY A 127 3.79 29.36 -7.93
N CYS A 128 3.97 28.04 -7.76
CA CYS A 128 3.34 26.96 -8.52
C CYS A 128 2.81 25.91 -7.55
N ASN A 129 1.69 25.28 -7.86
CA ASN A 129 1.36 23.99 -7.25
C ASN A 129 2.35 22.96 -7.78
N CYS A 130 3.26 22.54 -6.91
CA CYS A 130 4.38 21.69 -7.28
C CYS A 130 4.43 20.47 -6.36
N ILE A 131 4.94 19.33 -6.87
CA ILE A 131 4.97 18.08 -6.10
C ILE A 131 6.25 18.03 -5.28
N TYR A 132 6.07 17.89 -3.97
CA TYR A 132 7.14 17.78 -3.00
C TYR A 132 7.16 16.40 -2.36
N TYR A 133 8.33 16.06 -1.82
CA TYR A 133 8.60 14.79 -1.18
C TYR A 133 9.51 14.95 0.02
N MET A 134 9.28 14.12 1.03
CA MET A 134 10.12 14.00 2.20
C MET A 134 10.16 12.55 2.65
N ARG A 135 11.24 12.20 3.35
CA ARG A 135 11.44 10.85 3.86
C ARG A 135 11.96 10.87 5.30
N SER A 136 11.43 9.95 6.10
CA SER A 136 12.06 9.47 7.32
C SER A 136 12.67 8.09 7.07
N THR A 137 13.80 7.80 7.72
CA THR A 137 14.46 6.47 7.67
C THR A 137 14.37 5.72 9.01
N ASP A 138 13.66 6.29 9.98
CA ASP A 138 13.56 5.86 11.36
C ASP A 138 12.09 5.87 11.85
N TYR A 139 11.20 5.25 11.07
CA TYR A 139 9.77 5.08 11.43
C TYR A 139 9.01 6.40 11.68
N GLY A 140 9.46 7.49 11.08
CA GLY A 140 8.87 8.82 11.23
C GLY A 140 9.27 9.54 12.50
N GLU A 141 10.34 9.12 13.19
CA GLU A 141 10.89 9.86 14.33
C GLU A 141 11.60 11.14 13.87
N LYS A 142 12.35 11.07 12.78
CA LYS A 142 13.04 12.21 12.17
C LYS A 142 12.80 12.25 10.67
N TRP A 143 12.67 13.47 10.17
CA TRP A 143 12.43 13.74 8.76
C TRP A 143 13.65 14.45 8.16
N GLY A 144 14.04 14.03 6.96
CA GLY A 144 14.97 14.80 6.15
C GLY A 144 14.30 16.05 5.58
N ASP A 145 15.03 16.82 4.79
CA ASP A 145 14.46 18.02 4.16
C ASP A 145 13.43 17.67 3.08
N GLY A 146 12.36 18.47 3.01
CA GLY A 146 11.42 18.44 1.90
C GLY A 146 12.09 18.88 0.61
N LYS A 147 11.94 18.07 -0.44
CA LYS A 147 12.52 18.32 -1.76
C LYS A 147 11.42 18.41 -2.80
N LYS A 148 11.55 19.38 -3.70
CA LYS A 148 10.73 19.47 -4.90
C LYS A 148 11.08 18.30 -5.82
N LEU A 149 10.13 17.40 -6.09
CA LEU A 149 10.34 16.28 -7.02
C LEU A 149 10.19 16.72 -8.47
N TYR A 150 9.21 17.58 -8.72
CA TYR A 150 8.88 18.02 -10.06
C TYR A 150 8.34 19.45 -10.03
N SER A 151 8.73 20.20 -11.06
CA SER A 151 8.16 21.50 -11.38
C SER A 151 7.94 21.56 -12.88
N SER A 152 6.70 21.71 -13.31
CA SER A 152 6.42 22.37 -14.58
C SER A 152 6.10 23.83 -14.32
N TYR A 153 6.04 24.65 -15.37
CA TYR A 153 5.44 25.99 -15.30
C TYR A 153 3.92 25.94 -15.04
N GLN A 154 3.36 24.75 -14.80
CA GLN A 154 1.93 24.46 -14.69
C GLN A 154 1.63 23.79 -13.35
N SER A 155 0.35 23.68 -13.01
CA SER A 155 -0.10 23.20 -11.71
C SER A 155 -0.05 21.68 -11.66
N SER A 156 0.75 21.10 -10.75
CA SER A 156 0.77 19.67 -10.44
C SER A 156 0.04 19.41 -9.12
N GLU A 157 -0.94 18.52 -9.14
CA GLU A 157 -1.96 18.41 -8.11
C GLU A 157 -2.23 16.97 -7.67
N HIS A 158 -2.79 16.82 -6.48
CA HIS A 158 -3.30 15.55 -5.94
C HIS A 158 -2.31 14.38 -6.02
N PRO A 159 -1.07 14.51 -5.52
CA PRO A 159 -0.10 13.44 -5.63
C PRO A 159 -0.52 12.19 -4.85
N ARG A 160 -0.11 11.02 -5.33
CA ARG A 160 -0.20 9.75 -4.64
C ARG A 160 1.13 9.02 -4.74
N ILE A 161 1.50 8.30 -3.68
CA ILE A 161 2.73 7.52 -3.62
C ILE A 161 2.45 6.05 -3.31
N ALA A 162 3.20 5.17 -3.96
CA ALA A 162 3.30 3.76 -3.63
C ALA A 162 4.78 3.33 -3.61
N VAL A 163 5.08 2.23 -2.94
CA VAL A 163 6.44 1.70 -2.82
C VAL A 163 6.45 0.19 -3.07
N ASN A 164 7.47 -0.28 -3.79
CA ASN A 164 7.73 -1.70 -4.00
C ASN A 164 9.24 -1.94 -3.89
N GLY A 165 9.68 -2.53 -2.78
CA GLY A 165 11.10 -2.62 -2.45
C GLY A 165 11.75 -1.24 -2.49
N SER A 166 12.88 -1.10 -3.18
CA SER A 166 13.58 0.20 -3.27
C SER A 166 12.94 1.22 -4.22
N ASN A 167 11.88 0.84 -4.94
CA ASN A 167 11.28 1.68 -5.97
C ASN A 167 10.09 2.46 -5.40
N LEU A 168 10.10 3.77 -5.63
CA LEU A 168 9.02 4.69 -5.30
C LEU A 168 8.25 5.05 -6.56
N TYR A 169 6.93 5.06 -6.46
CA TYR A 169 6.00 5.28 -7.56
C TYR A 169 5.15 6.49 -7.18
N VAL A 170 5.34 7.64 -7.85
CA VAL A 170 4.59 8.87 -7.56
C VAL A 170 3.74 9.23 -8.79
N VAL A 171 2.44 9.41 -8.58
CA VAL A 171 1.51 9.88 -9.61
C VAL A 171 0.88 11.20 -9.20
N TRP A 172 0.54 12.04 -10.16
CA TRP A 172 -0.15 13.32 -9.92
C TRP A 172 -1.00 13.73 -11.13
N GLN A 173 -1.87 14.70 -10.92
CA GLN A 173 -2.63 15.37 -11.97
C GLN A 173 -1.88 16.62 -12.43
N GLU A 174 -1.76 16.88 -13.72
CA GLU A 174 -1.28 18.18 -14.21
C GLU A 174 -2.45 18.94 -14.82
N TYR A 175 -2.62 20.19 -14.41
CA TYR A 175 -3.55 21.14 -15.01
C TYR A 175 -2.80 21.96 -16.06
N ILE A 176 -3.02 21.59 -17.32
CA ILE A 176 -2.48 22.30 -18.48
C ILE A 176 -3.50 23.35 -18.92
N TYR A 177 -3.01 24.51 -19.39
CA TYR A 177 -3.75 25.70 -19.81
C TYR A 177 -4.68 25.48 -21.03
N TYR A 178 -5.57 24.49 -20.99
CA TYR A 178 -6.67 24.20 -21.93
C TYR A 178 -7.81 23.35 -21.28
N ASP A 179 -7.96 23.38 -19.94
CA ASP A 179 -9.01 22.68 -19.15
C ASP A 179 -8.99 21.14 -19.14
N PHE A 180 -7.83 20.52 -19.37
CA PHE A 180 -7.67 19.06 -19.26
C PHE A 180 -6.70 18.69 -18.13
N TYR A 181 -7.11 17.72 -17.30
CA TYR A 181 -6.24 17.04 -16.34
C TYR A 181 -5.65 15.79 -16.98
N ASN A 182 -4.32 15.66 -16.98
CA ASN A 182 -3.63 14.42 -17.36
C ASN A 182 -3.06 13.73 -16.10
N VAL A 183 -2.98 12.40 -16.13
CA VAL A 183 -2.35 11.61 -15.05
C VAL A 183 -0.90 11.32 -15.42
N TYR A 184 0.02 11.68 -14.52
CA TYR A 184 1.46 11.50 -14.69
C TYR A 184 2.00 10.51 -13.69
N PHE A 185 3.17 9.96 -13.99
CA PHE A 185 3.86 8.97 -13.18
C PHE A 185 5.37 9.17 -13.27
N VAL A 186 6.05 9.17 -12.13
CA VAL A 186 7.51 9.04 -12.03
C VAL A 186 7.84 7.88 -11.08
N PHE A 187 8.87 7.12 -11.45
CA PHE A 187 9.46 6.11 -10.58
C PHE A 187 10.91 6.40 -10.26
N SER A 188 11.32 6.08 -9.05
CA SER A 188 12.73 6.07 -8.67
C SER A 188 13.36 4.76 -9.15
N CYS A 189 14.22 4.82 -10.16
CA CYS A 189 15.18 3.76 -10.46
C CYS A 189 16.51 4.16 -9.82
N ASN A 190 17.10 3.30 -8.99
CA ASN A 190 18.41 3.61 -8.40
C ASN A 190 19.46 3.80 -9.53
N TYR A 191 19.97 5.03 -9.60
CA TYR A 191 21.01 5.57 -10.47
C TYR A 191 20.67 5.77 -11.97
N PHE A 192 20.91 7.02 -12.39
CA PHE A 192 20.84 7.62 -13.73
C PHE A 192 19.45 8.01 -14.27
N LEU A 193 19.25 9.34 -14.28
CA LEU A 193 18.23 10.09 -15.01
C LEU A 193 17.88 9.47 -16.36
N PHE A 194 16.60 9.19 -16.59
CA PHE A 194 15.98 9.42 -17.89
C PHE A 194 14.54 9.90 -17.69
N TYR A 195 14.25 11.09 -18.22
CA TYR A 195 12.90 11.53 -18.52
C TYR A 195 12.37 10.68 -19.68
N ILE A 196 11.25 9.98 -19.50
CA ILE A 196 10.47 9.49 -20.64
C ILE A 196 9.20 10.30 -20.70
N VAL A 197 9.14 11.15 -21.73
CA VAL A 197 7.94 11.89 -22.13
C VAL A 197 7.18 11.00 -23.11
N ILE A 198 5.93 10.65 -22.82
CA ILE A 198 5.04 10.04 -23.81
C ILE A 198 3.97 11.05 -24.17
N TYR A 199 4.20 11.75 -25.28
CA TYR A 199 3.16 12.50 -25.97
C TYR A 199 2.31 11.55 -26.82
N PHE A 200 0.99 11.60 -26.68
CA PHE A 200 0.10 11.19 -27.76
C PHE A 200 -0.47 12.46 -28.39
N HIS A 201 -0.07 12.75 -29.63
CA HIS A 201 -0.79 13.68 -30.49
C HIS A 201 -1.79 12.87 -31.32
N THR A 202 -3.08 13.09 -31.09
CA THR A 202 -4.12 12.65 -32.01
C THR A 202 -4.17 13.63 -33.17
N PHE A 203 -3.80 13.19 -34.38
CA PHE A 203 -4.08 13.96 -35.58
C PHE A 203 -5.57 13.80 -35.93
N THR A 204 -6.32 14.89 -35.85
CA THR A 204 -7.60 15.03 -36.55
C THR A 204 -7.30 15.21 -38.03
N THR A 205 -7.58 14.21 -38.86
CA THR A 205 -7.75 14.47 -40.29
C THR A 205 -9.09 15.19 -40.47
N GLN A 206 -9.02 16.51 -40.71
CA GLN A 206 -10.13 17.22 -41.37
C GLN A 206 -10.35 16.62 -42.76
N LYS A 207 -11.63 16.63 -43.15
CA LYS A 207 -12.20 16.14 -44.42
C LYS A 207 -11.40 16.52 -45.67
N ILE A 208 -11.42 15.61 -46.64
CA ILE A 208 -11.84 15.93 -48.02
C ILE A 208 -13.12 15.16 -48.26
#